data_AF-A0A7C2D3I5-F1
#
_entry.id   AF-A0A7C2D3I5-F1
#
_cell.length_a   1.000
_cell.length_b   1.000
_cell.length_c   1.000
_cell.angle_alpha   90.00
_cell.angle_beta   90.00
_cell.angle_gamma   90.00
#
_symmetry.space_group_name_H-M   'P 1'
#
loop_
_entity.id
_entity.type
_entity.pdbx_description
1 polymer ?
#
loop_
_entity_poly.entity_id
_entity_poly.type
_entity_poly.pdbx_seq_one_letter_code
_entity_poly.pdbx_strand_id
1 'polypeptide(L)' 'MRVVRGVVKGFDGASYRATVQVAGSLSVWLEGVPVARNIASSLLTAGRRCVVVFFDETNPQDAAVVAVYD' A
#
# COMPACT_ATOMS: atom_id res chain seq x y z
N MET A 1 -11.07 10.75 4.82
CA MET A 1 -10.63 9.93 3.69
C MET A 1 -9.46 10.65 3.03
N ARG A 2 -8.28 10.03 3.06
CA ARG A 2 -7.03 10.64 2.60
C ARG A 2 -6.33 9.74 1.60
N VAL A 3 -5.78 10.35 0.56
CA VAL A 3 -4.98 9.65 -0.45
C VAL A 3 -3.53 10.05 -0.28
N VAL A 4 -2.65 9.06 -0.18
CA VAL A 4 -1.20 9.27 -0.10
C VAL A 4 -0.48 8.44 -1.16
N ARG A 5 0.71 8.91 -1.52
CA ARG A 5 1.66 8.11 -2.28
C ARG A 5 2.44 7.21 -1.32
N GLY A 6 2.86 6.06 -1.81
CA GLY A 6 3.70 5.14 -1.07
C GLY A 6 4.66 4.39 -1.97
N VAL A 7 5.51 3.60 -1.34
CA VAL A 7 6.42 2.67 -2.00
C VAL A 7 6.17 1.28 -1.44
N VAL A 8 5.92 0.30 -2.31
CA VAL A 8 5.79 -1.09 -1.93
C VAL A 8 7.13 -1.58 -1.37
N LYS A 9 7.09 -2.21 -0.20
CA LYS A 9 8.27 -2.81 0.45
C LYS A 9 8.23 -4.32 0.45
N GLY A 10 7.03 -4.90 0.45
CA GLY A 10 6.80 -6.33 0.36
C GLY A 10 5.35 -6.61 -0.03
N PHE A 11 5.10 -7.81 -0.52
CA PHE A 11 3.77 -8.29 -0.86
C PHE A 11 3.66 -9.77 -0.52
N ASP A 12 2.58 -10.13 0.17
CA ASP A 12 2.18 -11.50 0.41
C ASP A 12 1.03 -11.88 -0.54
N GLY A 13 1.32 -12.77 -1.48
CA GLY A 13 0.35 -13.27 -2.44
C GLY A 13 -0.71 -14.20 -1.85
N ALA A 14 -0.46 -14.82 -0.69
CA ALA A 14 -1.41 -15.72 -0.06
C ALA A 14 -2.55 -14.93 0.61
N SER A 15 -2.22 -13.89 1.38
CA SER A 15 -3.20 -13.00 2.02
C SER A 15 -3.62 -11.81 1.15
N TYR A 16 -2.91 -11.58 0.05
CA TYR A 16 -3.10 -10.44 -0.86
C TYR A 16 -2.95 -9.09 -0.16
N ARG A 17 -1.88 -8.98 0.63
CA ARG A 17 -1.55 -7.82 1.46
C ARG A 17 -0.15 -7.33 1.17
N ALA A 18 0.06 -6.01 1.24
CA ALA A 18 1.33 -5.37 0.99
C ALA A 18 1.85 -4.66 2.24
N THR A 19 3.17 -4.60 2.35
CA THR A 19 3.85 -3.66 3.22
C THR A 19 4.19 -2.42 2.41
N VAL A 20 3.77 -1.25 2.86
CA VAL A 20 3.93 0.02 2.14
C VAL A 20 4.59 1.06 3.03
N GLN A 21 5.60 1.74 2.50
CA GLN A 21 6.17 2.94 3.12
C GLN A 21 5.44 4.17 2.58
N VAL A 22 4.89 5.00 3.47
CA VAL A 22 4.16 6.20 3.06
C VAL A 22 5.14 7.31 2.67
N ALA A 23 4.94 7.93 1.51
CA ALA A 23 5.77 9.02 1.04
C ALA A 23 5.61 10.25 1.96
N GLY A 24 6.72 10.86 2.37
CA GLY A 24 6.73 11.99 3.31
C GLY A 24 6.95 11.59 4.77
N SER A 25 7.00 10.28 5.08
CA SER A 25 7.47 9.78 6.38
C SER A 25 8.34 8.54 6.17
N LEU A 26 9.66 8.70 6.33
CA LEU A 26 10.62 7.59 6.17
C LEU A 26 10.41 6.49 7.22
N SER A 27 9.80 6.83 8.36
CA SER A 27 9.65 5.94 9.51
C SER A 27 8.28 5.25 9.59
N VAL A 28 7.30 5.60 8.75
CA VAL A 28 5.96 4.99 8.80
C VAL A 28 5.83 3.90 7.74
N TRP A 29 5.76 2.67 8.24
CA TRP A 29 5.54 1.46 7.47
C TRP A 29 4.16 0.93 7.83
N LEU A 30 3.32 0.75 6.83
CA LEU A 30 2.04 0.07 6.99
C LEU A 30 2.23 -1.37 6.57
N GLU A 31 2.09 -2.28 7.52
CA GLU A 31 2.14 -3.71 7.27
C GLU A 31 0.74 -4.26 7.06
N GLY A 32 0.64 -5.32 6.25
CA GLY A 32 -0.62 -6.02 6.06
C GLY A 32 -1.70 -5.19 5.34
N VAL A 33 -1.34 -4.16 4.57
CA VAL A 33 -2.34 -3.32 3.88
C VAL A 33 -3.02 -4.15 2.78
N PRO A 34 -4.36 -4.27 2.78
CA PRO A 34 -5.06 -4.97 1.71
C PRO A 34 -4.81 -4.30 0.35
N VAL A 35 -4.61 -5.11 -0.67
CA VAL A 35 -4.42 -4.65 -2.05
C VAL A 35 -5.68 -4.88 -2.87
N ALA A 36 -6.04 -3.92 -3.72
CA ALA A 36 -7.15 -4.06 -4.65
C ALA A 36 -6.92 -5.25 -5.59
N ARG A 37 -7.89 -6.17 -5.65
CA ARG A 37 -7.78 -7.50 -6.31
C ARG A 37 -7.58 -7.44 -7.83
N ASN A 38 -7.80 -6.28 -8.44
CA ASN A 38 -7.56 -6.03 -9.86
C ASN A 38 -6.08 -5.74 -10.18
N ILE A 39 -5.21 -5.56 -9.18
CA ILE A 39 -3.78 -5.28 -9.40
C ILE A 39 -3.02 -6.59 -9.56
N ALA A 40 -2.40 -6.83 -10.72
CA ALA A 40 -1.61 -8.05 -10.90
C ALA A 40 -0.48 -8.15 -9.86
N SER A 41 -0.31 -9.33 -9.27
CA SER A 41 0.73 -9.58 -8.24
C SER A 41 2.15 -9.33 -8.75
N SER A 42 2.38 -9.51 -10.06
CA SER A 42 3.64 -9.18 -10.73
C SER A 42 4.01 -7.70 -10.68
N LEU A 43 3.06 -6.81 -10.40
CA LEU A 43 3.29 -5.38 -10.23
C LEU A 43 3.64 -5.01 -8.78
N LEU A 44 3.29 -5.84 -7.80
CA LEU A 44 3.49 -5.59 -6.36
C LEU A 44 4.91 -5.97 -5.92
N THR A 45 5.89 -5.38 -6.57
CA THR A 45 7.31 -5.62 -6.31
C THR A 45 7.89 -4.50 -5.45
N ALA A 46 8.84 -4.85 -4.58
CA ALA A 46 9.48 -3.88 -3.70
C ALA A 46 10.16 -2.76 -4.52
N GLY A 47 9.98 -1.52 -4.09
CA GLY A 47 10.50 -0.32 -4.76
C GLY A 47 9.51 0.38 -5.68
N ARG A 48 8.40 -0.27 -6.09
CA ARG A 48 7.40 0.40 -6.93
C ARG A 48 6.57 1.42 -6.17
N ARG A 49 6.16 2.47 -6.89
CA ARG A 49 5.26 3.50 -6.34
C ARG A 49 3.83 2.99 -6.33
N CYS A 50 3.08 3.37 -5.32
CA CYS A 50 1.69 3.00 -5.17
C CYS A 50 0.86 4.14 -4.58
N VAL A 51 -0.46 4.03 -4.75
CA VAL A 51 -1.45 4.91 -4.10
C VAL A 51 -2.10 4.12 -2.96
N VAL A 52 -2.07 4.72 -1.77
CA VAL A 52 -2.78 4.21 -0.59
C VAL A 52 -3.92 5.16 -0.27
N VAL A 53 -5.12 4.61 -0.09
CA VAL A 53 -6.30 5.33 0.38
C VAL A 53 -6.55 4.92 1.82
N PHE A 54 -6.58 5.90 2.72
CA PHE A 54 -7.10 5.73 4.08
C PHE A 54 -8.57 6.11 4.08
N PHE A 55 -9.43 5.19 4.51
CA PHE A 55 -10.85 5.46 4.65
C PHE A 55 -11.10 6.26 5.94
N ASP A 56 -10.50 5.81 7.04
CA ASP A 56 -10.36 6.53 8.31
C ASP A 56 -8.91 6.98 8.53
N GLU A 57 -8.70 8.28 8.69
CA GLU A 57 -7.37 8.89 8.88
C GLU A 57 -6.80 8.67 10.29
N THR A 58 -7.65 8.34 11.24
CA THR A 58 -7.27 8.02 12.63
C THR A 58 -6.90 6.55 12.80
N ASN A 59 -7.32 5.70 11.86
CA ASN A 59 -7.02 4.28 11.85
C ASN A 59 -6.09 3.92 10.68
N PRO A 60 -4.77 3.81 10.89
CA PRO A 60 -3.82 3.46 9.82
C PRO A 60 -4.02 2.04 9.25
N GLN A 61 -4.80 1.18 9.92
CA GLN A 61 -5.18 -0.14 9.41
C GLN A 61 -6.38 -0.09 8.45
N ASP A 62 -7.15 1.00 8.47
CA ASP A 62 -8.27 1.20 7.56
C ASP A 62 -7.81 1.88 6.26
N ALA A 63 -6.94 1.16 5.55
CA ALA A 63 -6.32 1.62 4.32
C ALA A 63 -6.29 0.52 3.26
N ALA A 64 -6.25 0.91 1.99
CA ALA A 64 -6.07 -0.02 0.88
C ALA A 64 -5.14 0.52 -0.20
N VAL A 65 -4.36 -0.38 -0.81
CA VAL A 65 -3.59 -0.07 -2.03
C VAL A 65 -4.52 -0.18 -3.23
N VAL A 66 -4.74 0.94 -3.91
CA VAL A 66 -5.70 1.03 -5.03
C VAL A 66 -5.05 1.14 -6.40
N ALA A 67 -3.77 1.50 -6.45
CA ALA A 67 -3.00 1.56 -7.68
C ALA A 67 -1.52 1.34 -7.42
N VAL A 68 -0.85 0.74 -8.40
CA VAL A 68 0.61 0.68 -8.52
C VAL A 68 0.98 1.35 -9.83
N TYR A 69 1.97 2.24 -9.80
CA TYR A 69 2.37 3.04 -10.95
C TYR A 69 3.88 3.32 -10.88
N ASP A 70 4.43 3.88 -11.96
CA ASP A 70 5.79 4.42 -11.99
C ASP A 70 5.75 5.90 -12.37
#